data_AF-E6Y5N6-F1
#
_entry.id   AF-E6Y5N6-F1
#
_cell.length_a   1.000
_cell.length_b   1.000
_cell.length_c   1.000
_cell.angle_alpha   90.00
_cell.angle_beta   90.00
_cell.angle_gamma   90.00
#
_symmetry.space_group_name_H-M   'P 1'
#
loop_
_entity.id
_entity.type
_entity.pdbx_description
1 polymer ?
#
loop_
_entity_poly.entity_id
_entity_poly.type
_entity_poly.pdbx_seq_one_letter_code
_entity_poly.pdbx_strand_id
1 'polypeptide(L)'
;MATLEGCRCRGASARNNNSILYNILKSDSLVTPEEQQQQPSQHHTLQLLLQKTPPSSSSTSSSSSSSCPSSAPPASQQQQQQQQQACSCGSTRRRGVLRAPQVTCKAASAVLVKTLRFVKNVPCFRELPDDDQLLLIRSGWAPLLVLGLAQDRVDFETTETVEPSMLQRILTGLPERQSDAPSGQSHAPLGVSVVDIEAIKAFLKKCWSVDISTKEYAYLKGAVLFNPDLDGLRCLHYIQSLRREAHQALNEHVRLIHHEDTTRFAKLLIALSMLRAISPPVVAQLFFRPVIGTVNIEEVLMEMFYGK
;
A
#
# COMPACT_ATOMS: atom_id res chain seq x y z
N MET A 1 -11.03 30.26 -36.35
CA MET A 1 -11.55 28.90 -36.57
C MET A 1 -10.46 27.90 -36.19
N ALA A 2 -10.38 27.55 -34.90
CA ALA A 2 -9.41 26.57 -34.40
C ALA A 2 -10.00 25.16 -34.57
N THR A 3 -9.29 24.31 -35.30
CA THR A 3 -9.61 22.91 -35.52
C THR A 3 -9.38 22.12 -34.24
N LEU A 4 -10.47 21.60 -33.65
CA LEU A 4 -10.43 20.59 -32.60
C LEU A 4 -9.93 19.28 -33.21
N GLU A 5 -8.66 18.92 -32.95
CA GLU A 5 -8.17 17.57 -33.21
C GLU A 5 -8.87 16.59 -32.25
N GLY A 6 -9.85 15.88 -32.78
CA GLY A 6 -10.56 14.83 -32.05
C GLY A 6 -9.63 13.66 -31.75
N CYS A 7 -9.48 13.33 -30.46
CA CYS A 7 -8.91 12.05 -30.02
C CYS A 7 -9.66 10.90 -30.68
N ARG A 8 -9.03 10.20 -31.63
CA ARG A 8 -9.53 8.93 -32.17
C ARG A 8 -9.32 7.81 -31.15
N CYS A 9 -10.09 7.83 -30.07
CA CYS A 9 -10.36 6.59 -29.35
C CYS A 9 -11.27 5.77 -30.27
N ARG A 10 -10.74 4.71 -30.90
CA ARG A 10 -11.55 3.80 -31.73
C ARG A 10 -12.73 3.32 -30.87
N GLY A 11 -13.92 3.78 -31.22
CA GLY A 11 -15.16 3.38 -30.56
C GLY A 11 -15.29 1.87 -30.59
N ALA A 12 -15.59 1.30 -29.41
CA ALA A 12 -15.92 -0.10 -29.23
C ALA A 12 -17.20 -0.43 -30.00
N SER A 13 -17.06 -0.86 -31.25
CA SER A 13 -18.11 -1.55 -31.98
C SER A 13 -17.49 -2.50 -33.00
N ALA A 14 -17.04 -3.65 -32.51
CA ALA A 14 -16.84 -4.85 -33.31
C ALA A 14 -16.95 -6.05 -32.37
N ARG A 15 -18.04 -6.81 -32.52
CA ARG A 15 -18.15 -8.17 -31.99
C ARG A 15 -16.89 -8.95 -32.37
N ASN A 16 -16.10 -9.39 -31.40
CA ASN A 16 -15.11 -10.43 -31.64
C ASN A 16 -14.64 -11.03 -30.32
N ASN A 17 -14.21 -12.29 -30.37
CA ASN A 17 -13.84 -13.17 -29.26
C ASN A 17 -12.58 -12.75 -28.46
N ASN A 18 -12.39 -11.45 -28.23
CA ASN A 18 -11.25 -10.80 -27.57
C ASN A 18 -11.72 -10.00 -26.34
N SER A 19 -12.45 -10.64 -25.42
CA SER A 19 -12.81 -9.96 -24.18
C SER A 19 -11.52 -9.48 -23.49
N ILE A 20 -11.45 -8.18 -23.17
CA ILE A 20 -10.35 -7.51 -22.45
C ILE A 20 -9.89 -8.33 -21.22
N LEU A 21 -10.83 -9.06 -20.65
CA LEU A 21 -10.71 -9.97 -19.51
C LEU A 21 -9.86 -11.23 -19.79
N TYR A 22 -9.95 -11.81 -20.99
CA TYR A 22 -9.07 -12.92 -21.40
C TYR A 22 -7.60 -12.47 -21.40
N ASN A 23 -7.34 -11.21 -21.76
CA ASN A 23 -5.99 -10.66 -21.76
C ASN A 23 -5.48 -10.31 -20.36
N ILE A 24 -6.34 -9.77 -19.48
CA ILE A 24 -6.03 -9.53 -18.05
C ILE A 24 -5.74 -10.86 -17.32
N LEU A 25 -6.47 -11.93 -17.65
CA LEU A 25 -6.24 -13.27 -17.10
C LEU A 25 -4.98 -13.93 -17.67
N LYS A 26 -4.67 -13.71 -18.95
CA LYS A 26 -3.46 -14.24 -19.60
C LYS A 26 -2.18 -13.59 -19.05
N SER A 27 -2.21 -12.30 -18.73
CA SER A 27 -1.05 -11.61 -18.13
C SER A 27 -0.77 -12.01 -16.68
N ASP A 28 -1.79 -12.41 -15.90
CA ASP A 28 -1.61 -12.95 -14.52
C ASP A 28 -1.18 -14.44 -14.54
N SER A 29 -1.52 -15.19 -15.60
CA SER A 29 -1.20 -16.63 -15.75
C SER A 29 0.22 -16.90 -16.28
N LEU A 30 0.90 -15.92 -16.86
CA LEU A 30 2.25 -16.07 -17.45
C LEU A 30 3.40 -16.03 -16.42
N VAL A 31 3.13 -16.30 -15.14
CA VAL A 31 4.20 -16.66 -14.19
C VAL A 31 4.56 -18.14 -14.39
N THR A 32 5.08 -18.48 -15.56
CA THR A 32 5.86 -19.71 -15.75
C THR A 32 7.29 -19.46 -15.28
N PRO A 33 7.94 -20.44 -14.62
CA PRO A 33 9.29 -20.27 -14.07
C PRO A 33 10.39 -19.94 -15.10
N GLU A 34 10.10 -19.96 -16.39
CA GLU A 34 11.08 -19.73 -17.46
C GLU A 34 11.36 -18.24 -17.78
N GLU A 35 10.48 -17.29 -17.44
CA GLU A 35 10.71 -15.86 -17.70
C GLU A 35 11.52 -15.12 -16.61
N GLN A 36 12.03 -15.83 -15.59
CA GLN A 36 12.99 -15.28 -14.64
C GLN A 36 14.37 -14.98 -15.25
N GLN A 37 14.60 -15.36 -16.51
CA GLN A 37 15.91 -15.25 -17.16
C GLN A 37 16.08 -14.04 -18.10
N GLN A 38 15.03 -13.23 -18.32
CA GLN A 38 15.07 -12.19 -19.37
C GLN A 38 14.81 -10.74 -18.96
N GLN A 39 14.91 -10.37 -17.67
CA GLN A 39 15.02 -8.94 -17.31
C GLN A 39 15.77 -8.71 -15.96
N PRO A 40 17.11 -8.60 -16.00
CA PRO A 40 17.93 -8.32 -14.82
C PRO A 40 17.72 -6.92 -14.23
N SER A 41 17.35 -5.92 -15.05
CA SER A 41 17.44 -4.50 -14.69
C SER A 41 16.54 -4.09 -13.51
N GLN A 42 15.25 -4.46 -13.53
CA GLN A 42 14.28 -4.02 -12.51
C GLN A 42 14.52 -4.68 -11.14
N HIS A 43 14.96 -5.94 -11.14
CA HIS A 43 15.32 -6.65 -9.90
C HIS A 43 16.65 -6.13 -9.35
N HIS A 44 17.55 -5.68 -10.22
CA HIS A 44 18.83 -5.09 -9.86
C HIS A 44 18.67 -3.71 -9.22
N THR A 45 17.80 -2.82 -9.74
CA THR A 45 17.56 -1.49 -9.13
C THR A 45 17.09 -1.59 -7.68
N LEU A 46 16.14 -2.50 -7.40
CA LEU A 46 15.69 -2.73 -6.02
C LEU A 46 16.73 -3.48 -5.17
N GLN A 47 17.50 -4.42 -5.73
CA GLN A 47 18.60 -5.06 -5.01
C GLN A 47 19.72 -4.08 -4.64
N LEU A 48 20.05 -3.14 -5.52
CA LEU A 48 21.02 -2.08 -5.28
C LEU A 48 20.53 -1.11 -4.19
N LEU A 49 19.23 -0.81 -4.17
CA LEU A 49 18.60 -0.02 -3.10
C LEU A 49 18.57 -0.79 -1.76
N LEU A 50 18.34 -2.10 -1.78
CA LEU A 50 18.32 -2.97 -0.60
C LEU A 50 19.72 -3.26 -0.01
N GLN A 51 20.80 -3.16 -0.79
CA GLN A 51 22.17 -3.48 -0.34
C GLN A 51 22.90 -2.33 0.39
N LYS A 52 22.37 -1.11 0.39
CA LYS A 52 22.99 0.03 1.10
C LYS A 52 22.50 0.13 2.55
N THR A 53 23.03 -0.69 3.46
CA THR A 53 22.99 -0.40 4.91
C THR A 53 24.32 -0.77 5.60
N PRO A 54 24.85 0.07 6.53
CA PRO A 54 26.01 -0.26 7.36
C PRO A 54 25.61 -1.08 8.61
N PRO A 55 26.53 -1.84 9.23
CA PRO A 55 26.21 -2.65 10.41
C PRO A 55 26.19 -1.79 11.67
N SER A 56 25.15 -1.89 12.49
CA SER A 56 25.16 -1.34 13.85
C SER A 56 25.26 -2.45 14.89
N SER A 57 26.33 -2.36 15.66
CA SER A 57 26.75 -3.22 16.76
C SER A 57 25.82 -3.14 17.96
N SER A 58 25.56 -4.30 18.53
CA SER A 58 24.97 -4.52 19.85
C SER A 58 25.84 -3.97 20.98
N SER A 59 25.21 -3.35 21.99
CA SER A 59 25.80 -3.27 23.33
C SER A 59 24.71 -3.29 24.39
N THR A 60 24.69 -4.41 25.11
CA THR A 60 24.05 -4.65 26.41
C THR A 60 24.74 -3.87 27.53
N SER A 61 23.98 -3.33 28.48
CA SER A 61 24.49 -3.09 29.82
C SER A 61 23.37 -3.14 30.87
N SER A 62 23.65 -3.94 31.89
CA SER A 62 22.87 -4.31 33.07
C SER A 62 23.10 -3.38 34.27
N SER A 63 22.31 -3.63 35.34
CA SER A 63 22.52 -3.28 36.77
C SER A 63 22.12 -1.84 37.19
N SER A 64 21.62 -1.55 38.40
CA SER A 64 21.19 -2.35 39.56
C SER A 64 20.47 -1.42 40.57
N SER A 65 19.68 -2.05 41.45
CA SER A 65 18.91 -1.57 42.60
C SER A 65 19.59 -0.63 43.61
N SER A 66 18.79 0.25 44.24
CA SER A 66 18.92 0.58 45.67
C SER A 66 17.63 1.19 46.25
N SER A 67 17.41 0.90 47.53
CA SER A 67 16.18 0.84 48.33
C SER A 67 15.87 2.08 49.21
N CYS A 68 14.56 2.35 49.43
CA CYS A 68 13.80 2.72 50.68
C CYS A 68 14.34 3.79 51.68
N PRO A 69 13.51 4.50 52.50
CA PRO A 69 12.35 3.95 53.24
C PRO A 69 11.11 4.84 53.45
N SER A 70 10.13 4.18 54.08
CA SER A 70 8.73 4.51 54.32
C SER A 70 8.46 5.51 55.46
N SER A 71 7.34 6.23 55.35
CA SER A 71 6.56 6.72 56.50
C SER A 71 5.08 6.90 56.11
N ALA A 72 4.20 6.10 56.70
CA ALA A 72 2.74 6.29 56.81
C ALA A 72 2.44 7.10 58.12
N PRO A 73 1.22 7.62 58.44
CA PRO A 73 -0.15 7.11 58.17
C PRO A 73 -1.22 8.25 57.98
N PRO A 74 -2.54 8.10 58.28
CA PRO A 74 -3.53 7.12 57.82
C PRO A 74 -4.76 7.74 57.08
N ALA A 75 -5.46 6.86 56.36
CA ALA A 75 -6.92 6.78 56.13
C ALA A 75 -7.75 8.04 55.80
N SER A 76 -8.25 8.09 54.55
CA SER A 76 -9.64 8.43 54.23
C SER A 76 -10.02 7.81 52.89
N GLN A 77 -11.12 7.06 52.92
CA GLN A 77 -11.68 6.30 51.81
C GLN A 77 -12.11 7.22 50.66
N GLN A 78 -11.65 6.94 49.45
CA GLN A 78 -12.44 7.10 48.23
C GLN A 78 -11.83 6.22 47.12
N GLN A 79 -12.46 5.08 46.86
CA GLN A 79 -12.23 4.29 45.65
C GLN A 79 -12.67 5.13 44.44
N GLN A 80 -11.77 5.95 43.90
CA GLN A 80 -11.87 6.37 42.51
C GLN A 80 -11.24 5.27 41.67
N GLN A 81 -12.11 4.42 41.10
CA GLN A 81 -11.78 3.67 39.90
C GLN A 81 -11.38 4.68 38.83
N GLN A 82 -10.07 4.90 38.65
CA GLN A 82 -9.54 5.55 37.45
C GLN A 82 -9.73 4.60 36.28
N GLN A 83 -10.96 4.56 35.76
CA GLN A 83 -11.19 4.29 34.36
C GLN A 83 -10.49 5.41 33.59
N GLN A 84 -9.25 5.16 33.16
CA GLN A 84 -8.56 5.99 32.19
C GLN A 84 -9.39 5.96 30.91
N GLN A 85 -10.37 6.87 30.81
CA GLN A 85 -11.00 7.23 29.56
C GLN A 85 -9.87 7.69 28.65
N ALA A 86 -9.54 6.87 27.66
CA ALA A 86 -8.59 7.22 26.62
C ALA A 86 -9.09 8.49 25.95
N CYS A 87 -8.48 9.64 26.25
CA CYS A 87 -8.78 10.88 25.56
C CYS A 87 -8.54 10.67 24.05
N SER A 88 -9.44 11.19 23.21
CA SER A 88 -9.34 11.12 21.74
C SER A 88 -8.07 11.77 21.15
N CYS A 89 -7.24 12.41 21.98
CA CYS A 89 -5.92 12.94 21.60
C CYS A 89 -4.78 11.92 21.65
N GLY A 90 -5.00 10.73 22.22
CA GLY A 90 -3.98 9.68 22.34
C GLY A 90 -3.83 8.83 21.08
N SER A 91 -4.91 8.61 20.32
CA SER A 91 -4.91 7.77 19.12
C SER A 91 -4.07 8.34 17.98
N THR A 92 -4.00 9.68 17.86
CA THR A 92 -3.17 10.37 16.85
C THR A 92 -1.68 10.42 17.20
N ARG A 93 -1.29 10.06 18.43
CA ARG A 93 0.13 9.99 18.86
C ARG A 93 0.75 8.61 18.72
N ARG A 94 -0.08 7.56 18.65
CA ARG A 94 0.41 6.19 18.55
C ARG A 94 0.94 5.94 17.15
N ARG A 95 2.24 5.70 17.05
CA ARG A 95 2.89 5.37 15.78
C ARG A 95 3.42 3.95 15.82
N GLY A 96 3.31 3.27 14.69
CA GLY A 96 3.85 1.95 14.49
C GLY A 96 4.98 1.96 13.47
N VAL A 97 5.94 1.08 13.69
CA VAL A 97 6.97 0.71 12.73
C VAL A 97 6.94 -0.79 12.49
N LEU A 98 7.41 -1.23 11.33
CA LEU A 98 7.50 -2.66 11.02
C LEU A 98 8.47 -3.35 12.00
N ARG A 99 8.09 -4.51 12.54
CA ARG A 99 8.95 -5.30 13.44
C ARG A 99 10.15 -5.90 12.69
N ALA A 100 9.92 -6.33 11.45
CA ALA A 100 10.94 -6.88 10.57
C ALA A 100 10.97 -6.13 9.22
N PRO A 101 11.46 -4.87 9.18
CA PRO A 101 11.40 -4.03 7.98
C PRO A 101 12.04 -4.71 6.77
N GLN A 102 13.20 -5.35 6.93
CA GLN A 102 13.92 -5.98 5.82
C GLN A 102 13.11 -7.07 5.10
N VAL A 103 12.41 -7.91 5.86
CA VAL A 103 11.62 -9.02 5.30
C VAL A 103 10.35 -8.48 4.64
N THR A 104 9.60 -7.65 5.36
CA THR A 104 8.32 -7.12 4.88
C THR A 104 8.50 -6.17 3.70
N CYS A 105 9.49 -5.27 3.73
CA CYS A 105 9.76 -4.34 2.63
C CYS A 105 10.25 -5.09 1.38
N LYS A 106 11.06 -6.16 1.53
CA LYS A 106 11.45 -7.01 0.41
C LYS A 106 10.25 -7.71 -0.23
N ALA A 107 9.34 -8.26 0.59
CA ALA A 107 8.11 -8.87 0.10
C ALA A 107 7.22 -7.84 -0.63
N ALA A 108 7.02 -6.66 -0.03
CA ALA A 108 6.24 -5.58 -0.65
C ALA A 108 6.86 -5.10 -1.97
N SER A 109 8.19 -5.00 -2.04
CA SER A 109 8.90 -4.65 -3.27
C SER A 109 8.72 -5.72 -4.36
N ALA A 110 8.75 -7.00 -4.00
CA ALA A 110 8.49 -8.09 -4.95
C ALA A 110 7.05 -8.05 -5.48
N VAL A 111 6.07 -7.77 -4.62
CA VAL A 111 4.67 -7.57 -5.03
C VAL A 111 4.55 -6.35 -5.94
N LEU A 112 5.24 -5.24 -5.65
CA LEU A 112 5.22 -4.05 -6.48
C LEU A 112 5.72 -4.35 -7.91
N VAL A 113 6.82 -5.09 -8.05
CA VAL A 113 7.33 -5.53 -9.35
C VAL A 113 6.29 -6.36 -10.10
N LYS A 114 5.65 -7.32 -9.43
CA LYS A 114 4.56 -8.13 -10.02
C LYS A 114 3.39 -7.25 -10.47
N THR A 115 2.99 -6.28 -9.66
CA THR A 115 1.93 -5.32 -9.97
C THR A 115 2.27 -4.48 -11.20
N LEU A 116 3.48 -3.92 -11.29
CA LEU A 116 3.89 -3.14 -12.46
C LEU A 116 3.96 -4.01 -13.71
N ARG A 117 4.47 -5.23 -13.60
CA ARG A 117 4.47 -6.20 -14.71
C ARG A 117 3.06 -6.51 -15.18
N PHE A 118 2.13 -6.76 -14.26
CA PHE A 118 0.71 -6.95 -14.58
C PHE A 118 0.20 -5.76 -15.40
N VAL A 119 0.35 -4.52 -14.92
CA VAL A 119 -0.12 -3.31 -15.60
C VAL A 119 0.49 -3.17 -17.00
N LYS A 120 1.82 -3.32 -17.13
CA LYS A 120 2.53 -3.28 -18.43
C LYS A 120 1.98 -4.29 -19.43
N ASN A 121 1.55 -5.45 -18.96
CA ASN A 121 1.11 -6.55 -19.81
C ASN A 121 -0.39 -6.50 -20.14
N VAL A 122 -1.15 -5.53 -19.63
CA VAL A 122 -2.55 -5.33 -20.01
C VAL A 122 -2.64 -4.64 -21.38
N PRO A 123 -3.16 -5.29 -22.45
CA PRO A 123 -3.15 -4.71 -23.79
C PRO A 123 -3.92 -3.40 -23.92
N CYS A 124 -5.12 -3.30 -23.33
CA CYS A 124 -5.93 -2.07 -23.37
C CYS A 124 -5.31 -0.92 -22.58
N PHE A 125 -4.42 -1.21 -21.61
CA PHE A 125 -3.63 -0.18 -20.93
C PHE A 125 -2.57 0.40 -21.86
N ARG A 126 -1.90 -0.44 -22.65
CA ARG A 126 -0.86 -0.03 -23.61
C ARG A 126 -1.40 0.81 -24.78
N GLU A 127 -2.71 0.76 -25.02
CA GLU A 127 -3.38 1.57 -26.04
C GLU A 127 -3.68 3.00 -25.56
N LEU A 128 -3.56 3.28 -24.27
CA LEU A 128 -3.78 4.62 -23.71
C LEU A 128 -2.61 5.55 -24.06
N PRO A 129 -2.84 6.86 -24.19
CA PRO A 129 -1.77 7.85 -24.24
C PRO A 129 -0.84 7.74 -23.03
N ASP A 130 0.46 7.98 -23.21
CA ASP A 130 1.45 7.88 -22.13
C ASP A 130 1.11 8.77 -20.93
N ASP A 131 0.54 9.96 -21.17
CA ASP A 131 0.06 10.87 -20.12
C ASP A 131 -1.06 10.24 -19.26
N ASP A 132 -2.00 9.54 -19.90
CA ASP A 132 -3.09 8.84 -19.19
C ASP A 132 -2.54 7.61 -18.46
N GLN A 133 -1.62 6.85 -19.06
CA GLN A 133 -0.94 5.74 -18.40
C GLN A 133 -0.23 6.20 -17.12
N LEU A 134 0.51 7.31 -17.20
CA LEU A 134 1.22 7.92 -16.09
C LEU A 134 0.28 8.32 -14.95
N LEU A 135 -0.85 8.96 -15.27
CA LEU A 135 -1.87 9.35 -14.28
C LEU A 135 -2.48 8.12 -13.58
N LEU A 136 -2.81 7.08 -14.33
CA LEU A 136 -3.36 5.84 -13.78
C LEU A 136 -2.35 5.11 -12.87
N ILE A 137 -1.07 5.06 -13.24
CA ILE A 137 -0.04 4.42 -12.40
C ILE A 137 0.22 5.22 -11.13
N ARG A 138 0.38 6.54 -11.24
CA ARG A 138 0.64 7.42 -10.08
C ARG A 138 -0.50 7.39 -9.05
N SER A 139 -1.75 7.30 -9.50
CA SER A 139 -2.89 7.20 -8.59
C SER A 139 -3.16 5.77 -8.12
N GLY A 140 -2.88 4.76 -8.95
CA GLY A 140 -3.28 3.37 -8.71
C GLY A 140 -2.23 2.50 -8.03
N TRP A 141 -0.95 2.88 -7.97
CA TRP A 141 0.12 1.99 -7.50
C TRP A 141 -0.11 1.49 -6.06
N ALA A 142 -0.51 2.36 -5.14
CA ALA A 142 -0.68 2.02 -3.74
C ALA A 142 -1.86 1.06 -3.50
N PRO A 143 -3.09 1.33 -3.97
CA PRO A 143 -4.19 0.38 -3.81
C PRO A 143 -3.94 -0.94 -4.56
N LEU A 144 -3.30 -0.91 -5.73
CA LEU A 144 -2.91 -2.13 -6.45
C LEU A 144 -1.85 -2.95 -5.68
N LEU A 145 -0.87 -2.29 -5.07
CA LEU A 145 0.13 -2.94 -4.22
C LEU A 145 -0.55 -3.60 -3.01
N VAL A 146 -1.41 -2.89 -2.30
CA VAL A 146 -2.07 -3.42 -1.10
C VAL A 146 -2.99 -4.59 -1.44
N LEU A 147 -3.70 -4.53 -2.58
CA LEU A 147 -4.45 -5.66 -3.12
C LEU A 147 -3.53 -6.85 -3.48
N GLY A 148 -2.34 -6.57 -4.03
CA GLY A 148 -1.31 -7.58 -4.31
C GLY A 148 -0.73 -8.22 -3.03
N LEU A 149 -0.53 -7.45 -1.96
CA LEU A 149 -0.10 -7.97 -0.66
C LEU A 149 -1.13 -8.97 -0.11
N ALA A 150 -2.42 -8.67 -0.29
CA ALA A 150 -3.50 -9.58 0.09
C ALA A 150 -3.45 -10.88 -0.73
N GLN A 151 -3.28 -10.77 -2.05
CA GLN A 151 -3.20 -11.92 -2.96
C GLN A 151 -2.02 -12.84 -2.63
N ASP A 152 -0.84 -12.27 -2.37
CA ASP A 152 0.39 -13.01 -2.02
C ASP A 152 0.42 -13.43 -0.54
N ARG A 153 -0.66 -13.19 0.22
CA ARG A 153 -0.79 -13.51 1.66
C ARG A 153 0.37 -12.95 2.50
N VAL A 154 0.83 -11.74 2.18
CA VAL A 154 1.87 -11.05 2.94
C VAL A 154 1.29 -10.52 4.24
N ASP A 155 1.67 -11.15 5.36
CA ASP A 155 1.38 -10.66 6.70
C ASP A 155 2.57 -9.89 7.27
N PHE A 156 2.31 -8.96 8.18
CA PHE A 156 3.35 -8.16 8.81
C PHE A 156 3.00 -7.73 10.23
N GLU A 157 4.03 -7.73 11.06
CA GLU A 157 3.97 -7.29 12.44
C GLU A 157 4.50 -5.88 12.61
N THR A 158 3.95 -5.16 13.59
CA THR A 158 4.31 -3.78 13.89
C THR A 158 4.54 -3.62 15.37
N THR A 159 5.57 -2.87 15.76
CA THR A 159 5.80 -2.44 17.14
C THR A 159 5.29 -1.02 17.31
N GLU A 160 4.48 -0.80 18.34
CA GLU A 160 3.96 0.52 18.69
C GLU A 160 4.99 1.28 19.51
N THR A 161 5.28 2.51 19.11
CA THR A 161 6.07 3.47 19.86
C THR A 161 5.17 4.63 20.24
N VAL A 162 5.04 4.89 21.54
CA VAL A 162 4.39 6.10 22.03
C VAL A 162 5.42 7.20 22.03
N GLU A 163 5.35 8.12 21.06
CA GLU A 163 6.19 9.31 21.14
C GLU A 163 5.74 10.17 22.34
N PRO A 164 6.67 10.58 23.23
CA PRO A 164 6.34 11.47 24.33
C PRO A 164 5.81 12.79 23.76
N SER A 165 4.76 13.32 24.39
CA SER A 165 4.16 14.57 23.91
C SER A 165 5.16 15.73 23.90
N MET A 166 4.97 16.75 23.06
CA MET A 166 5.87 17.93 23.09
C MET A 166 5.93 18.53 24.49
N LEU A 167 4.80 18.61 25.18
CA LEU A 167 4.76 19.04 26.59
C LEU A 167 5.52 18.07 27.49
N GLN A 168 5.36 16.77 27.34
CA GLN A 168 6.13 15.78 28.10
C GLN A 168 7.62 15.91 27.82
N ARG A 169 8.04 16.14 26.58
CA ARG A 169 9.43 16.34 26.18
C ARG A 169 10.04 17.59 26.84
N ILE A 170 9.27 18.68 26.86
CA ILE A 170 9.63 19.94 27.55
C ILE A 170 9.68 19.72 29.06
N LEU A 171 8.70 19.03 29.64
CA LEU A 171 8.57 18.82 31.10
C LEU A 171 9.57 17.80 31.65
N THR A 172 9.92 16.76 30.89
CA THR A 172 10.89 15.75 31.33
C THR A 172 12.34 16.13 31.00
N GLY A 173 12.57 17.31 30.40
CA GLY A 173 13.92 17.77 30.04
C GLY A 173 14.69 16.76 29.19
N LEU A 174 13.99 15.95 28.38
CA LEU A 174 14.65 14.94 27.57
C LEU A 174 15.52 15.69 26.56
N PRO A 175 16.87 15.54 26.59
CA PRO A 175 17.73 16.30 25.71
C PRO A 175 17.30 16.04 24.27
N GLU A 176 17.12 17.11 23.49
CA GLU A 176 17.21 16.99 22.05
C GLU A 176 18.56 16.30 21.78
N ARG A 177 18.54 15.04 21.31
CA ARG A 177 19.72 14.46 20.69
C ARG A 177 19.95 15.26 19.41
N GLN A 178 20.59 16.40 19.60
CA GLN A 178 21.23 17.23 18.61
C GLN A 178 22.29 16.33 17.98
N SER A 179 21.86 15.59 16.97
CA SER A 179 22.78 15.08 15.97
C SER A 179 23.17 16.32 15.17
N ASP A 180 24.45 16.66 15.22
CA ASP A 180 25.06 17.67 14.39
C ASP A 180 24.76 17.37 12.92
N ALA A 181 23.69 17.95 12.40
CA ALA A 181 23.37 18.00 10.99
C ALA A 181 22.84 19.40 10.68
N PRO A 182 23.48 20.15 9.76
CA PRO A 182 23.07 21.51 9.48
C PRO A 182 21.73 21.51 8.74
N SER A 183 20.82 22.34 9.25
CA SER A 183 19.85 23.11 8.45
C SER A 183 18.78 22.33 7.67
N GLY A 184 17.55 22.34 8.20
CA GLY A 184 16.34 22.51 7.37
C GLY A 184 15.53 21.28 6.96
N GLN A 185 15.85 20.07 7.42
CA GLN A 185 15.05 18.89 7.09
C GLN A 185 13.98 18.64 8.14
N SER A 186 12.73 18.86 7.76
CA SER A 186 11.53 18.61 8.54
C SER A 186 11.64 17.27 9.29
N HIS A 187 11.55 17.30 10.63
CA HIS A 187 11.43 16.11 11.46
C HIS A 187 10.14 15.36 11.08
N ALA A 188 10.20 14.53 10.04
CA ALA A 188 9.14 13.62 9.70
C ALA A 188 9.07 12.58 10.84
N PRO A 189 7.91 12.42 11.48
CA PRO A 189 7.79 11.51 12.62
C PRO A 189 8.19 10.09 12.23
N LEU A 190 8.94 9.43 13.12
CA LEU A 190 9.34 8.04 12.97
C LEU A 190 8.08 7.16 13.08
N GLY A 191 7.69 6.54 11.96
CA GLY A 191 6.56 5.60 11.92
C GLY A 191 5.23 6.19 11.41
N VAL A 192 4.27 5.29 11.25
CA VAL A 192 2.95 5.54 10.64
C VAL A 192 1.87 5.50 11.72
N SER A 193 0.76 6.22 11.57
CA SER A 193 -0.35 6.14 12.54
C SER A 193 -0.82 4.71 12.73
N VAL A 194 -1.06 4.29 13.98
CA VAL A 194 -1.59 2.95 14.26
C VAL A 194 -2.95 2.73 13.58
N VAL A 195 -3.78 3.77 13.47
CA VAL A 195 -5.08 3.70 12.78
C VAL A 195 -4.90 3.34 11.29
N ASP A 196 -3.91 3.93 10.62
CA ASP A 196 -3.65 3.65 9.21
C ASP A 196 -3.08 2.24 9.01
N ILE A 197 -2.22 1.80 9.94
CA ILE A 197 -1.70 0.42 9.97
C ILE A 197 -2.85 -0.59 10.16
N GLU A 198 -3.76 -0.31 11.08
CA GLU A 198 -4.95 -1.12 11.33
C GLU A 198 -5.88 -1.17 10.12
N ALA A 199 -6.04 -0.06 9.38
CA ALA A 199 -6.81 -0.04 8.14
C ALA A 199 -6.22 -0.99 7.08
N ILE A 200 -4.88 -0.98 6.90
CA ILE A 200 -4.20 -1.92 6.01
C ILE A 200 -4.41 -3.36 6.48
N LYS A 201 -4.16 -3.66 7.76
CA LYS A 201 -4.34 -5.02 8.32
C LYS A 201 -5.78 -5.51 8.21
N ALA A 202 -6.76 -4.62 8.44
CA ALA A 202 -8.18 -4.93 8.32
C ALA A 202 -8.55 -5.28 6.88
N PHE A 203 -8.04 -4.54 5.89
CA PHE A 203 -8.23 -4.86 4.48
C PHE A 203 -7.64 -6.23 4.11
N LEU A 204 -6.40 -6.52 4.53
CA LEU A 204 -5.75 -7.82 4.25
C LEU A 204 -6.57 -8.98 4.84
N LYS A 205 -6.94 -8.88 6.12
CA LYS A 205 -7.78 -9.88 6.81
C LYS A 205 -9.14 -10.04 6.14
N LYS A 206 -9.75 -8.94 5.67
CA LYS A 206 -11.02 -9.00 4.94
C LYS A 206 -10.88 -9.78 3.64
N CYS A 207 -9.86 -9.50 2.84
CA CYS A 207 -9.60 -10.25 1.61
C CYS A 207 -9.37 -11.74 1.90
N TRP A 208 -8.64 -12.06 2.98
CA TRP A 208 -8.35 -13.44 3.35
C TRP A 208 -9.56 -14.22 3.83
N SER A 209 -10.52 -13.56 4.49
CA SER A 209 -11.77 -14.19 4.97
C SER A 209 -12.82 -14.39 3.87
N VAL A 210 -12.77 -13.59 2.79
CA VAL A 210 -13.65 -13.75 1.61
C VAL A 210 -13.15 -14.88 0.68
N ASP A 211 -11.89 -15.28 0.85
CA ASP A 211 -11.19 -16.25 0.01
C ASP A 211 -11.30 -15.89 -1.48
N ILE A 212 -10.70 -14.75 -1.83
CA ILE A 212 -10.71 -14.20 -3.19
C ILE A 212 -9.80 -15.06 -4.07
N SER A 213 -10.33 -15.55 -5.19
CA SER A 213 -9.58 -16.35 -6.16
C SER A 213 -8.66 -15.49 -7.04
N THR A 214 -7.67 -16.11 -7.70
CA THR A 214 -6.75 -15.43 -8.63
C THR A 214 -7.50 -14.67 -9.73
N LYS A 215 -8.56 -15.25 -10.30
CA LYS A 215 -9.36 -14.58 -11.35
C LYS A 215 -10.09 -13.35 -10.80
N GLU A 216 -10.65 -13.45 -9.60
CA GLU A 216 -11.32 -12.32 -8.96
C GLU A 216 -10.33 -11.20 -8.62
N TYR A 217 -9.14 -11.52 -8.12
CA TYR A 217 -8.07 -10.54 -7.94
C TYR A 217 -7.70 -9.83 -9.24
N ALA A 218 -7.61 -10.55 -10.36
CA ALA A 218 -7.30 -9.95 -11.65
C ALA A 218 -8.39 -8.92 -12.08
N TYR A 219 -9.67 -9.23 -11.87
CA TYR A 219 -10.76 -8.29 -12.14
C TYR A 219 -10.78 -7.10 -11.17
N LEU A 220 -10.52 -7.33 -9.89
CA LEU A 220 -10.41 -6.26 -8.89
C LEU A 220 -9.23 -5.33 -9.19
N LYS A 221 -8.08 -5.86 -9.61
CA LYS A 221 -6.95 -5.05 -10.09
C LYS A 221 -7.35 -4.21 -11.29
N GLY A 222 -8.07 -4.77 -12.27
CA GLY A 222 -8.61 -4.00 -13.40
C GLY A 222 -9.56 -2.88 -12.96
N ALA A 223 -10.46 -3.17 -12.02
CA ALA A 223 -11.40 -2.19 -11.47
C ALA A 223 -10.72 -1.04 -10.71
N VAL A 224 -9.57 -1.31 -10.07
CA VAL A 224 -8.74 -0.30 -9.39
C VAL A 224 -7.87 0.47 -10.38
N LEU A 225 -7.26 -0.22 -11.34
CA LEU A 225 -6.34 0.36 -12.33
C LEU A 225 -7.05 1.39 -13.21
N PHE A 226 -8.23 1.05 -13.73
CA PHE A 226 -8.97 1.94 -14.63
C PHE A 226 -9.84 2.91 -13.83
N ASN A 227 -9.21 3.91 -13.22
CA ASN A 227 -9.91 4.96 -12.48
C ASN A 227 -10.28 6.17 -13.38
N PRO A 228 -11.55 6.37 -13.73
CA PRO A 228 -12.00 7.51 -14.54
C PRO A 228 -12.15 8.80 -13.74
N ASP A 229 -12.02 8.76 -12.41
CA ASP A 229 -12.27 9.89 -11.52
C ASP A 229 -11.03 10.80 -11.38
N LEU A 230 -10.02 10.61 -12.24
CA LEU A 230 -8.80 11.42 -12.25
C LEU A 230 -8.94 12.64 -13.14
N ASP A 231 -8.49 13.77 -12.64
CA ASP A 231 -8.41 15.01 -13.41
C ASP A 231 -7.33 14.93 -14.50
N GLY A 232 -7.63 15.48 -15.68
CA GLY A 232 -6.66 15.58 -16.79
C GLY A 232 -6.61 14.38 -17.74
N LEU A 233 -7.47 13.36 -17.56
CA LEU A 233 -7.56 12.22 -18.48
C LEU A 233 -8.05 12.63 -19.87
N ARG A 234 -7.33 12.20 -20.91
CA ARG A 234 -7.73 12.41 -22.31
C ARG A 234 -8.74 11.37 -22.78
N CYS A 235 -8.58 10.12 -22.35
CA CYS A 235 -9.39 8.97 -22.77
C CYS A 235 -10.44 8.55 -21.74
N LEU A 236 -11.08 9.52 -21.07
CA LEU A 236 -12.04 9.28 -19.97
C LEU A 236 -13.13 8.25 -20.29
N HIS A 237 -13.80 8.37 -21.43
CA HIS A 237 -14.87 7.42 -21.81
C HIS A 237 -14.36 5.99 -22.06
N TYR A 238 -13.14 5.85 -22.58
CA TYR A 238 -12.52 4.54 -22.78
C TYR A 238 -12.20 3.90 -21.43
N ILE A 239 -11.53 4.64 -20.53
CA ILE A 239 -11.20 4.19 -19.17
C ILE A 239 -12.47 3.82 -18.38
N GLN A 240 -13.53 4.62 -18.47
CA GLN A 240 -14.83 4.31 -17.88
C GLN A 240 -15.40 2.97 -18.39
N SER A 241 -15.25 2.70 -19.70
CA SER A 241 -15.72 1.46 -20.30
C SER A 241 -14.91 0.27 -19.82
N LEU A 242 -13.58 0.38 -19.75
CA LEU A 242 -12.69 -0.63 -19.18
C LEU A 242 -13.03 -0.95 -17.71
N ARG A 243 -13.30 0.08 -16.90
CA ARG A 243 -13.74 -0.11 -15.50
C ARG A 243 -15.06 -0.87 -15.42
N ARG A 244 -16.05 -0.53 -16.26
CA ARG A 244 -17.34 -1.22 -16.30
C ARG A 244 -17.17 -2.68 -16.71
N GLU A 245 -16.36 -2.95 -17.72
CA GLU A 245 -16.07 -4.31 -18.18
C GLU A 245 -15.42 -5.16 -17.07
N ALA A 246 -14.48 -4.60 -16.32
CA ALA A 246 -13.87 -5.30 -15.17
C ALA A 246 -14.91 -5.68 -14.09
N HIS A 247 -15.87 -4.79 -13.78
CA HIS A 247 -16.95 -5.10 -12.83
C HIS A 247 -17.93 -6.12 -13.39
N GLN A 248 -18.27 -6.02 -14.68
CA GLN A 248 -19.16 -6.97 -15.36
C GLN A 248 -18.55 -8.37 -15.36
N ALA A 249 -17.27 -8.48 -15.68
CA ALA A 249 -16.47 -9.71 -15.62
C ALA A 249 -16.56 -10.40 -14.27
N LEU A 250 -16.33 -9.61 -13.22
CA LEU A 250 -16.32 -10.09 -11.86
C LEU A 250 -17.70 -10.63 -11.48
N ASN A 251 -18.76 -9.88 -11.81
CA ASN A 251 -20.13 -10.29 -11.53
C ASN A 251 -20.51 -11.57 -12.30
N GLU A 252 -20.15 -11.66 -13.58
CA GLU A 252 -20.40 -12.85 -14.39
C GLU A 252 -19.64 -14.06 -13.85
N HIS A 253 -18.35 -13.89 -13.52
CA HIS A 253 -17.54 -14.95 -12.93
C HIS A 253 -18.10 -15.45 -11.59
N VAL A 254 -18.50 -14.53 -10.71
CA VAL A 254 -19.14 -14.86 -9.43
C VAL A 254 -20.43 -15.63 -9.65
N ARG A 255 -21.29 -15.20 -10.59
CA ARG A 255 -22.54 -15.89 -10.90
C ARG A 255 -22.32 -17.29 -11.47
N LEU A 256 -21.24 -17.51 -12.22
CA LEU A 256 -20.92 -18.81 -12.80
C LEU A 256 -20.30 -19.77 -11.80
N ILE A 257 -19.31 -19.31 -11.01
CA ILE A 257 -18.54 -20.18 -10.11
C ILE A 257 -19.18 -20.28 -8.72
N HIS A 258 -19.72 -19.18 -8.21
CA HIS A 258 -20.27 -19.06 -6.86
C HIS A 258 -21.78 -18.78 -6.89
N HIS A 259 -22.51 -19.53 -7.74
CA HIS A 259 -23.95 -19.37 -7.94
C HIS A 259 -24.79 -19.49 -6.66
N GLU A 260 -24.32 -20.24 -5.66
CA GLU A 260 -24.98 -20.39 -4.36
C GLU A 260 -24.74 -19.19 -3.41
N ASP A 261 -23.62 -18.46 -3.55
CA ASP A 261 -23.32 -17.26 -2.75
C ASP A 261 -23.73 -15.99 -3.50
N THR A 262 -25.03 -15.69 -3.48
CA THR A 262 -25.62 -14.49 -4.11
C THR A 262 -25.05 -13.17 -3.55
N THR A 263 -24.40 -13.22 -2.38
CA THR A 263 -23.81 -12.05 -1.72
C THR A 263 -22.32 -11.85 -2.03
N ARG A 264 -21.67 -12.80 -2.72
CA ARG A 264 -20.21 -12.77 -2.95
C ARG A 264 -19.77 -11.52 -3.69
N PHE A 265 -20.48 -11.12 -4.75
CA PHE A 265 -20.15 -9.91 -5.50
C PHE A 265 -20.15 -8.66 -4.60
N ALA A 266 -21.16 -8.53 -3.73
CA ALA A 266 -21.21 -7.44 -2.75
C ALA A 266 -20.06 -7.52 -1.73
N LYS A 267 -19.73 -8.72 -1.22
CA LYS A 267 -18.58 -8.92 -0.30
C LYS A 267 -17.26 -8.46 -0.93
N LEU A 268 -17.06 -8.73 -2.22
CA LEU A 268 -15.86 -8.32 -2.97
C LEU A 268 -15.81 -6.79 -3.15
N LEU A 269 -16.93 -6.16 -3.49
CA LEU A 269 -16.99 -4.69 -3.60
C LEU A 269 -16.79 -3.99 -2.25
N ILE A 270 -17.29 -4.58 -1.15
CA ILE A 270 -17.03 -4.09 0.21
C ILE A 270 -15.55 -4.21 0.55
N ALA A 271 -14.89 -5.32 0.21
CA ALA A 271 -13.45 -5.44 0.40
C ALA A 271 -12.69 -4.38 -0.40
N LEU A 272 -13.07 -4.17 -1.67
CA LEU A 272 -12.45 -3.17 -2.54
C LEU A 272 -12.63 -1.73 -2.01
N SER A 273 -13.79 -1.40 -1.45
CA SER A 273 -14.06 -0.05 -0.93
C SER A 273 -13.23 0.31 0.30
N MET A 274 -12.77 -0.68 1.08
CA MET A 274 -11.87 -0.46 2.22
C MET A 274 -10.52 0.13 1.78
N LEU A 275 -10.08 -0.08 0.54
CA LEU A 275 -8.85 0.54 0.00
C LEU A 275 -8.91 2.07 0.05
N ARG A 276 -10.11 2.67 0.03
CA ARG A 276 -10.29 4.14 0.08
C ARG A 276 -9.81 4.74 1.41
N ALA A 277 -9.74 3.95 2.47
CA ALA A 277 -9.23 4.39 3.77
C ALA A 277 -7.69 4.35 3.85
N ILE A 278 -7.01 3.78 2.86
CA ILE A 278 -5.56 3.59 2.86
C ILE A 278 -4.92 4.61 1.94
N SER A 279 -4.14 5.54 2.50
CA SER A 279 -3.52 6.59 1.72
C SER A 279 -2.18 6.14 1.09
N PRO A 280 -1.85 6.55 -0.14
CA PRO A 280 -0.56 6.24 -0.76
C PRO A 280 0.67 6.67 0.06
N PRO A 281 0.69 7.86 0.72
CA PRO A 281 1.81 8.26 1.58
C PRO A 281 2.05 7.32 2.75
N VAL A 282 0.98 6.78 3.37
CA VAL A 282 1.06 5.79 4.45
C VAL A 282 1.73 4.51 3.95
N VAL A 283 1.32 4.03 2.77
CA VAL A 283 1.89 2.83 2.14
C VAL A 283 3.37 3.04 1.83
N ALA A 284 3.73 4.21 1.25
CA ALA A 284 5.11 4.59 0.98
C ALA A 284 5.96 4.61 2.26
N GLN A 285 5.45 5.28 3.31
CA GLN A 285 6.14 5.43 4.58
C GLN A 285 6.33 4.09 5.31
N LEU A 286 5.33 3.19 5.25
CA LEU A 286 5.39 1.92 5.94
C LEU A 286 6.30 0.91 5.22
N PHE A 287 6.12 0.74 3.91
CA PHE A 287 6.74 -0.38 3.18
C PHE A 287 7.99 -0.03 2.38
N PHE A 288 8.21 1.25 2.04
CA PHE A 288 9.33 1.63 1.17
C PHE A 288 10.33 2.55 1.84
N ARG A 289 9.90 3.48 2.69
CA ARG A 289 10.81 4.40 3.41
C ARG A 289 11.94 3.70 4.19
N PRO A 290 11.75 2.50 4.80
CA PRO A 290 12.85 1.76 5.42
C PRO A 290 13.96 1.30 4.45
N VAL A 291 13.67 1.24 3.15
CA VAL A 291 14.58 0.76 2.10
C VAL A 291 15.10 1.92 1.24
N ILE A 292 14.21 2.79 0.75
CA ILE A 292 14.57 3.87 -0.19
C ILE A 292 14.87 5.20 0.52
N GLY A 293 14.69 5.27 1.85
CA GLY A 293 14.93 6.50 2.61
C GLY A 293 13.99 7.63 2.20
N THR A 294 14.56 8.78 1.85
CA THR A 294 13.82 10.00 1.46
C THR A 294 13.46 10.07 -0.02
N VAL A 295 13.85 9.07 -0.82
CA VAL A 295 13.54 9.04 -2.25
C VAL A 295 12.03 8.91 -2.47
N ASN A 296 11.50 9.67 -3.44
CA ASN A 296 10.10 9.59 -3.80
C ASN A 296 9.81 8.27 -4.52
N ILE A 297 8.91 7.46 -3.96
CA ILE A 297 8.51 6.19 -4.56
C ILE A 297 7.96 6.37 -5.97
N GLU A 298 7.29 7.48 -6.28
CA GLU A 298 6.76 7.73 -7.63
C GLU A 298 7.86 7.85 -8.68
N GLU A 299 9.02 8.42 -8.33
CA GLU A 299 10.18 8.50 -9.24
C GLU A 299 10.74 7.10 -9.52
N VAL A 300 10.90 6.29 -8.46
CA VAL A 300 11.34 4.89 -8.57
C VAL A 300 10.34 4.08 -9.39
N LEU A 301 9.03 4.28 -9.20
CA LEU A 301 7.99 3.62 -9.98
C LEU A 301 8.09 3.95 -11.45
N MET A 302 8.33 5.23 -11.80
CA MET A 302 8.47 5.63 -13.20
C MET A 302 9.73 5.09 -13.82
N GLU A 303 10.84 5.03 -13.08
CA GLU A 303 12.06 4.39 -13.54
C GLU A 303 11.84 2.89 -13.76
N MET A 304 11.15 2.18 -12.85
CA MET A 304 10.83 0.77 -13.04
C MET A 304 9.86 0.53 -14.19
N PHE A 305 8.94 1.47 -14.44
CA PHE A 305 7.92 1.33 -15.47
C PHE A 305 8.44 1.67 -16.87
N TYR A 306 9.19 2.75 -17.03
CA TYR A 306 9.69 3.19 -18.34
C TYR A 306 11.18 2.89 -18.57
N GLY A 307 11.92 2.55 -17.51
CA GLY A 307 13.32 2.13 -17.59
C GLY A 307 13.48 0.80 -18.29
N LYS A 308 14.56 0.71 -19.08
CA LYS A 308 14.92 -0.44 -19.91
C LYS A 308 15.60 -1.55 -19.11
#